data_AF-A0A7F5RH94-F1
#
_entry.id   AF-A0A7F5RH94-F1
#
_cell.length_a   1.000
_cell.length_b   1.000
_cell.length_c   1.000
_cell.angle_alpha   90.00
_cell.angle_beta   90.00
_cell.angle_gamma   90.00
#
_symmetry.space_group_name_H-M   'P 1'
#
loop_
_entity.id
_entity.type
_entity.pdbx_description
1 polymer ?
#
loop_
_entity_poly.entity_id
_entity_poly.type
_entity_poly.pdbx_seq_one_letter_code
_entity_poly.pdbx_strand_id
1 'polypeptide(L)'
;MGGADTEVRRLAANEIAASGREDKAGFFQNLGVSDELGIEWKVILLRYFNPVGAHESGEIGEDPSGIPNNLMPYIAQVAVGRREKVYVFGNDYPTPDGTGVRDYIHITDLAIGHVQALTKLNDTTFFGWKAFNLGTGRGYSVLDVINAFSKASGKIIKHEFVNRREGDVAASFADASLAKIELNWTATRGIDEMCKDTWNWQSKNPNGFKKK
;
A
#
# COMPACT_ATOMS: atom_id res chain seq x y z
N MET A 1 30.90 4.14 32.06
CA MET A 1 31.51 5.21 31.25
C MET A 1 32.58 4.55 30.40
N GLY A 2 32.51 4.42 29.08
CA GLY A 2 31.65 4.95 28.04
C GLY A 2 32.39 4.69 26.73
N GLY A 3 31.67 4.38 25.64
CA GLY A 3 32.20 4.43 24.27
C GLY A 3 33.07 3.24 23.84
N ALA A 4 32.43 2.17 23.35
CA ALA A 4 32.93 1.30 22.28
C ALA A 4 31.88 0.22 21.97
N ASP A 5 30.69 0.60 21.49
CA ASP A 5 29.86 -0.30 20.65
C ASP A 5 28.83 0.47 19.80
N THR A 6 29.16 1.72 19.47
CA THR A 6 28.65 2.37 18.26
C THR A 6 29.23 1.61 17.07
N GLU A 7 28.36 1.04 16.22
CA GLU A 7 28.66 0.52 14.87
C GLU A 7 28.66 -1.00 14.68
N VAL A 8 27.57 -1.70 15.03
CA VAL A 8 27.28 -3.03 14.44
C VAL A 8 25.81 -3.12 13.97
N ARG A 9 25.64 -2.83 12.68
CA ARG A 9 24.61 -3.41 11.75
C ARG A 9 23.15 -2.96 11.86
N ARG A 10 22.97 -1.65 11.68
CA ARG A 10 22.06 -0.99 10.72
C ARG A 10 21.00 -1.89 10.03
N LEU A 11 19.81 -1.93 10.63
CA LEU A 11 18.48 -1.76 10.01
C LEU A 11 18.51 -1.35 8.52
N ALA A 12 18.21 -2.26 7.58
CA ALA A 12 18.46 -1.97 6.16
C ALA A 12 17.26 -2.15 5.20
N ALA A 13 16.18 -2.84 5.54
CA ALA A 13 15.15 -3.12 4.53
C ALA A 13 14.05 -2.04 4.44
N ASN A 14 13.51 -1.60 5.57
CA ASN A 14 12.35 -0.70 5.59
C ASN A 14 12.73 0.79 5.70
N GLU A 15 13.78 1.14 6.46
CA GLU A 15 14.28 2.51 6.53
C GLU A 15 14.94 2.94 5.22
N ILE A 16 15.73 2.08 4.56
CA ILE A 16 16.40 2.45 3.30
C ILE A 16 15.38 2.68 2.17
N ALA A 17 14.30 1.90 2.14
CA ALA A 17 13.23 2.11 1.16
C ALA A 17 12.42 3.39 1.46
N ALA A 18 12.21 3.74 2.74
CA ALA A 18 11.59 4.99 3.13
C ALA A 18 12.50 6.20 2.86
N SER A 19 13.76 6.15 3.28
CA SER A 19 14.76 7.20 3.07
C SER A 19 15.01 7.44 1.59
N GLY A 20 15.13 6.38 0.78
CA GLY A 20 15.27 6.52 -0.67
C GLY A 20 14.04 7.11 -1.36
N ARG A 21 12.83 7.02 -0.77
CA ARG A 21 11.64 7.73 -1.25
C ARG A 21 11.63 9.19 -0.82
N GLU A 22 12.08 9.48 0.39
CA GLU A 22 12.19 10.85 0.91
C GLU A 22 13.24 11.67 0.14
N ASP A 23 14.41 11.09 -0.14
CA ASP A 23 15.46 11.72 -0.94
C ASP A 23 14.96 12.10 -2.34
N LYS A 24 14.23 11.17 -2.98
CA LYS A 24 13.59 11.42 -4.29
C LYS A 24 12.52 12.51 -4.21
N ALA A 25 11.70 12.50 -3.16
CA ALA A 25 10.68 13.53 -2.97
C ALA A 25 11.33 14.92 -2.84
N GLY A 26 12.42 15.05 -2.07
CA GLY A 26 13.16 16.31 -1.94
C GLY A 26 13.72 16.80 -3.28
N PHE A 27 14.28 15.89 -4.09
CA PHE A 27 14.74 16.24 -5.44
C PHE A 27 13.63 16.82 -6.31
N PHE A 28 12.46 16.17 -6.37
CA PHE A 28 11.34 16.64 -7.18
C PHE A 28 10.67 17.91 -6.64
N GLN A 29 10.70 18.13 -5.32
CA GLN A 29 10.27 19.40 -4.72
C GLN A 29 11.16 20.54 -5.17
N ASN A 30 12.48 20.33 -5.17
CA ASN A 30 13.44 21.33 -5.64
C ASN A 30 13.23 21.66 -7.13
N LEU A 31 12.98 20.66 -7.97
CA LEU A 31 12.62 20.89 -9.38
C LEU A 31 11.34 21.72 -9.53
N GLY A 32 10.33 21.47 -8.70
CA GLY A 32 9.07 22.22 -8.73
C GLY A 32 9.20 23.67 -8.27
N VAL A 33 10.31 24.09 -7.68
CA VAL A 33 10.54 25.49 -7.28
C VAL A 33 11.69 26.16 -8.06
N SER A 34 12.41 25.40 -8.90
CA SER A 34 13.52 25.95 -9.69
C SER A 34 13.01 26.74 -10.89
N ASP A 35 13.36 28.02 -10.96
CA ASP A 35 13.10 28.92 -12.09
C ASP A 35 14.38 29.26 -12.89
N GLU A 36 15.55 28.79 -12.43
CA GLU A 36 16.88 29.14 -12.95
C GLU A 36 17.07 28.87 -14.46
N LEU A 37 16.31 27.94 -15.05
CA LEU A 37 16.38 27.59 -16.47
C LEU A 37 15.21 28.14 -17.30
N GLY A 38 14.29 28.92 -16.71
CA GLY A 38 13.06 29.37 -17.36
C GLY A 38 12.07 28.25 -17.70
N ILE A 39 12.24 27.07 -17.11
CA ILE A 39 11.39 25.89 -17.28
C ILE A 39 10.55 25.70 -16.02
N GLU A 40 9.24 25.86 -16.13
CA GLU A 40 8.31 25.62 -15.02
C GLU A 40 7.91 24.14 -14.96
N TRP A 41 8.49 23.40 -14.00
CA TRP A 41 8.08 22.03 -13.73
C TRP A 41 6.79 22.00 -12.90
N LYS A 42 5.83 21.19 -13.35
CA LYS A 42 4.65 20.82 -12.56
C LYS A 42 4.87 19.43 -11.99
N VAL A 43 4.84 19.33 -10.66
CA VAL A 43 5.19 18.10 -9.95
C VAL A 43 4.04 17.71 -9.01
N ILE A 44 3.55 16.49 -9.14
CA ILE A 44 2.62 15.91 -8.18
C ILE A 44 3.26 14.69 -7.53
N LEU A 45 3.38 14.71 -6.21
CA LEU A 45 3.88 13.61 -5.39
C LEU A 45 2.69 12.86 -4.79
N LEU A 46 2.38 11.69 -5.35
CA LEU A 46 1.33 10.84 -4.80
C LEU A 46 1.92 9.86 -3.77
N ARG A 47 1.44 9.97 -2.52
CA ARG A 47 1.88 9.15 -1.39
C ARG A 47 0.83 8.08 -1.12
N TYR A 48 1.15 6.84 -1.48
CA TYR A 48 0.24 5.71 -1.33
C TYR A 48 0.33 5.11 0.06
N PHE A 49 -0.79 4.56 0.51
CA PHE A 49 -0.83 3.70 1.69
C PHE A 49 -0.69 2.24 1.24
N ASN A 50 -1.67 1.37 1.46
CA ASN A 50 -1.54 -0.06 1.20
C ASN A 50 -2.46 -0.49 0.05
N PRO A 51 -2.03 -0.36 -1.23
CA PRO A 51 -2.85 -0.76 -2.36
C PRO A 51 -3.08 -2.27 -2.39
N VAL A 52 -4.34 -2.65 -2.58
CA VAL A 52 -4.81 -4.04 -2.65
C VAL A 52 -5.99 -4.15 -3.62
N GLY A 53 -6.48 -5.35 -3.89
CA GLY A 53 -7.55 -5.57 -4.87
C GLY A 53 -7.00 -6.05 -6.21
N ALA A 54 -7.92 -6.19 -7.16
CA ALA A 54 -7.62 -6.50 -8.55
C ALA A 54 -8.62 -5.76 -9.44
N HIS A 55 -8.45 -5.87 -10.75
CA HIS A 55 -9.50 -5.40 -11.65
C HIS A 55 -10.74 -6.31 -11.54
N GLU A 56 -11.94 -5.75 -11.60
CA GLU A 56 -13.21 -6.46 -11.40
C GLU A 56 -13.45 -7.61 -12.40
N SER A 57 -12.83 -7.56 -13.58
CA SER A 57 -12.86 -8.66 -14.55
C SER A 57 -12.22 -9.94 -14.00
N GLY A 58 -11.26 -9.81 -13.07
CA GLY A 58 -10.43 -10.91 -12.59
C GLY A 58 -9.41 -11.38 -13.64
N GLU A 59 -9.10 -10.55 -14.64
CA GLU A 59 -8.08 -10.83 -15.67
C GLU A 59 -6.74 -10.10 -15.42
N ILE A 60 -6.74 -9.12 -14.51
CA ILE A 60 -5.55 -8.37 -14.11
C ILE A 60 -5.58 -8.22 -12.59
N GLY A 61 -4.51 -8.60 -11.93
CA GLY A 61 -4.31 -8.41 -10.49
C GLY A 61 -2.85 -8.56 -10.11
N GLU A 62 -2.57 -8.54 -8.81
CA GLU A 62 -1.20 -8.63 -8.30
C GLU A 62 -0.61 -10.04 -8.52
N ASP A 63 0.58 -10.11 -9.11
CA ASP A 63 1.34 -11.35 -9.32
C ASP A 63 2.84 -11.14 -8.99
N PRO A 64 3.19 -11.04 -7.70
CA PRO A 64 4.57 -10.78 -7.30
C PRO A 64 5.45 -12.00 -7.59
N SER A 65 6.68 -11.73 -8.02
CA SER A 65 7.69 -12.78 -8.20
C SER A 65 8.14 -13.33 -6.84
N GLY A 66 8.15 -14.66 -6.69
CA GLY A 66 8.64 -15.33 -5.48
C GLY A 66 7.62 -15.36 -4.33
N ILE A 67 8.12 -15.16 -3.10
CA ILE A 67 7.27 -15.07 -1.91
C ILE A 67 6.79 -13.63 -1.77
N PRO A 68 5.47 -13.37 -1.72
CA PRO A 68 4.96 -12.02 -1.55
C PRO A 68 5.44 -11.41 -0.24
N ASN A 69 5.91 -10.16 -0.29
CA ASN A 69 6.23 -9.39 0.91
C ASN A 69 4.99 -8.73 1.54
N ASN A 70 3.95 -8.51 0.73
CA ASN A 70 2.71 -7.82 1.11
C ASN A 70 1.65 -8.82 1.60
N LEU A 71 0.80 -8.36 2.53
CA LEU A 71 -0.19 -9.20 3.20
C LEU A 71 -1.23 -9.81 2.25
N MET A 72 -1.88 -8.99 1.41
CA MET A 72 -2.99 -9.42 0.56
C MET A 72 -2.63 -10.54 -0.44
N PRO A 73 -1.57 -10.42 -1.26
CA PRO A 73 -1.18 -11.51 -2.17
C PRO A 73 -0.72 -12.77 -1.41
N TYR A 74 -0.20 -12.62 -0.19
CA TYR A 74 0.15 -13.77 0.65
C TYR A 74 -1.10 -14.51 1.13
N ILE A 75 -2.10 -13.79 1.64
CA ILE A 75 -3.42 -14.34 2.03
C ILE A 75 -4.06 -15.06 0.82
N ALA A 76 -4.07 -14.41 -0.34
CA ALA A 76 -4.66 -14.97 -1.56
C ALA A 76 -3.98 -16.29 -1.97
N GLN A 77 -2.65 -16.37 -1.85
CA GLN A 77 -1.89 -17.60 -2.12
C GLN A 77 -2.17 -18.72 -1.11
N VAL A 78 -2.43 -18.41 0.16
CA VAL A 78 -2.91 -19.39 1.14
C VAL A 78 -4.30 -19.91 0.74
N ALA A 79 -5.20 -19.02 0.34
CA ALA A 79 -6.56 -19.39 -0.05
C ALA A 79 -6.64 -20.34 -1.26
N VAL A 80 -5.73 -20.20 -2.24
CA VAL A 80 -5.60 -21.12 -3.38
C VAL A 80 -4.67 -22.31 -3.11
N GLY A 81 -4.18 -22.48 -1.88
CA GLY A 81 -3.37 -23.64 -1.47
C GLY A 81 -1.91 -23.62 -1.94
N ARG A 82 -1.40 -22.48 -2.43
CA ARG A 82 0.03 -22.31 -2.74
C ARG A 82 0.90 -22.16 -1.49
N ARG A 83 0.27 -21.86 -0.36
CA ARG A 83 0.90 -21.67 0.94
C ARG A 83 0.04 -22.28 2.03
N GLU A 84 0.70 -22.71 3.10
CA GLU A 84 0.02 -23.40 4.20
C GLU A 84 -0.75 -22.43 5.10
N LYS A 85 -0.14 -21.29 5.46
CA LYS A 85 -0.65 -20.33 6.44
C LYS A 85 -0.01 -18.95 6.28
N VAL A 86 -0.69 -17.92 6.77
CA VAL A 86 -0.21 -16.53 6.89
C VAL A 86 0.60 -16.36 8.17
N TYR A 87 1.71 -15.64 8.13
CA TYR A 87 2.44 -15.24 9.33
C TYR A 87 2.05 -13.81 9.73
N VAL A 88 1.50 -13.64 10.94
CA VAL A 88 1.05 -12.37 11.50
C VAL A 88 2.13 -11.84 12.43
N PHE A 89 2.79 -10.76 12.02
CA PHE A 89 3.96 -10.20 12.72
C PHE A 89 3.50 -9.28 13.86
N GLY A 90 3.53 -9.77 15.10
CA GLY A 90 3.12 -9.05 16.29
C GLY A 90 1.61 -9.18 16.59
N ASN A 91 1.30 -9.33 17.88
CA ASN A 91 -0.04 -9.45 18.43
C ASN A 91 -0.21 -8.65 19.73
N ASP A 92 0.70 -7.72 19.98
CA ASP A 92 0.85 -6.93 21.21
C ASP A 92 0.98 -5.42 20.90
N TYR A 93 0.66 -4.98 19.68
CA TYR A 93 0.61 -3.56 19.35
C TYR A 93 -0.51 -2.86 20.14
N PRO A 94 -0.42 -1.55 20.41
CA PRO A 94 -1.49 -0.77 21.03
C PRO A 94 -2.63 -0.49 20.01
N THR A 95 -3.22 -1.54 19.47
CA THR A 95 -4.33 -1.55 18.51
C THR A 95 -5.47 -2.43 19.04
N PRO A 96 -6.72 -2.30 18.54
CA PRO A 96 -7.87 -3.00 19.14
C PRO A 96 -7.74 -4.52 19.28
N ASP A 97 -7.02 -5.18 18.37
CA ASP A 97 -6.80 -6.63 18.37
C ASP A 97 -5.32 -7.05 18.53
N GLY A 98 -4.46 -6.08 18.85
CA GLY A 98 -3.02 -6.30 19.03
C GLY A 98 -2.22 -6.44 17.74
N THR A 99 -2.85 -6.49 16.55
CA THR A 99 -2.15 -6.60 15.26
C THR A 99 -1.99 -5.25 14.56
N GLY A 100 -1.07 -5.17 13.60
CA GLY A 100 -0.81 -3.91 12.88
C GLY A 100 -2.04 -3.42 12.10
N VAL A 101 -2.34 -2.12 12.21
CA VAL A 101 -3.45 -1.46 11.52
C VAL A 101 -2.95 -0.63 10.35
N ARG A 102 -3.57 -0.77 9.19
CA ARG A 102 -3.16 -0.11 7.94
C ARG A 102 -4.36 0.42 7.17
N ASP A 103 -4.17 1.54 6.47
CA ASP A 103 -5.11 2.02 5.47
C ASP A 103 -4.90 1.27 4.16
N TYR A 104 -5.87 0.41 3.85
CA TYR A 104 -5.94 -0.33 2.60
C TYR A 104 -6.77 0.44 1.58
N ILE A 105 -6.26 0.56 0.37
CA ILE A 105 -6.89 1.27 -0.74
C ILE A 105 -7.05 0.35 -1.93
N HIS A 106 -8.22 0.39 -2.58
CA HIS A 106 -8.46 -0.43 -3.76
C HIS A 106 -7.59 0.05 -4.93
N ILE A 107 -6.96 -0.88 -5.65
CA ILE A 107 -6.02 -0.57 -6.74
C ILE A 107 -6.66 0.27 -7.84
N THR A 108 -7.93 0.02 -8.17
CA THR A 108 -8.70 0.84 -9.13
C THR A 108 -8.95 2.26 -8.62
N ASP A 109 -9.25 2.46 -7.32
CA ASP A 109 -9.41 3.81 -6.77
C ASP A 109 -8.08 4.58 -6.82
N LEU A 110 -6.98 3.89 -6.52
CA LEU A 110 -5.63 4.45 -6.65
C LEU A 110 -5.31 4.82 -8.11
N ALA A 111 -5.65 3.96 -9.07
CA ALA A 111 -5.47 4.25 -10.50
C ALA A 111 -6.28 5.46 -10.96
N ILE A 112 -7.54 5.58 -10.51
CA ILE A 112 -8.37 6.78 -10.75
C ILE A 112 -7.71 8.03 -10.16
N GLY A 113 -7.08 7.93 -8.99
CA GLY A 113 -6.33 9.03 -8.37
C GLY A 113 -5.17 9.54 -9.24
N HIS A 114 -4.49 8.63 -9.95
CA HIS A 114 -3.47 9.02 -10.91
C HIS A 114 -4.06 9.78 -12.11
N VAL A 115 -5.19 9.33 -12.63
CA VAL A 115 -5.88 10.02 -13.74
C VAL A 115 -6.27 11.43 -13.33
N GLN A 116 -6.80 11.61 -12.11
CA GLN A 116 -7.15 12.94 -11.61
C GLN A 116 -5.93 13.83 -11.35
N ALA A 117 -4.82 13.26 -10.88
CA ALA A 117 -3.55 13.98 -10.76
C ALA A 117 -3.03 14.46 -12.14
N LEU A 118 -3.13 13.62 -13.18
CA LEU A 118 -2.79 14.03 -14.55
C LEU A 118 -3.68 15.15 -15.06
N THR A 119 -4.99 15.10 -14.78
CA THR A 119 -5.91 16.22 -15.08
C THR A 119 -5.47 17.50 -14.37
N LYS A 120 -5.03 17.42 -13.10
CA LYS A 120 -4.52 18.57 -12.35
C LYS A 120 -3.20 19.11 -12.92
N LEU A 121 -2.31 18.26 -13.43
CA LEU A 121 -1.08 18.72 -14.10
C LEU A 121 -1.38 19.52 -15.38
N ASN A 122 -2.47 19.19 -16.08
CA ASN A 122 -2.92 19.89 -17.28
C ASN A 122 -3.66 21.22 -16.97
N ASP A 123 -3.99 21.49 -15.71
CA ASP A 123 -4.56 22.76 -15.27
C ASP A 123 -3.53 23.89 -15.45
N THR A 124 -3.88 24.90 -16.25
CA THR A 124 -3.00 26.05 -16.53
C THR A 124 -2.75 26.92 -15.30
N THR A 125 -3.54 26.77 -14.24
CA THR A 125 -3.37 27.50 -12.97
C THR A 125 -2.50 26.76 -11.96
N PHE A 126 -2.16 25.48 -12.22
CA PHE A 126 -1.29 24.71 -11.35
C PHE A 126 0.17 24.95 -11.70
N PHE A 127 0.96 25.38 -10.71
CA PHE A 127 2.40 25.62 -10.83
C PHE A 127 3.14 24.98 -9.66
N GLY A 128 4.40 24.66 -9.90
CA GLY A 128 5.31 24.08 -8.92
C GLY A 128 4.94 22.67 -8.48
N TRP A 129 4.99 22.39 -7.18
CA TRP A 129 4.78 21.04 -6.66
C TRP A 129 3.69 20.92 -5.61
N LYS A 130 3.06 19.73 -5.55
CA LYS A 130 2.13 19.39 -4.47
C LYS A 130 2.16 17.91 -4.13
N ALA A 131 2.02 17.59 -2.84
CA ALA A 131 1.94 16.21 -2.36
C ALA A 131 0.50 15.87 -1.95
N PHE A 132 0.02 14.70 -2.38
CA PHE A 132 -1.30 14.18 -2.02
C PHE A 132 -1.17 12.79 -1.42
N ASN A 133 -1.81 12.60 -0.27
CA ASN A 133 -2.02 11.26 0.28
C ASN A 133 -3.19 10.61 -0.47
N LEU A 134 -2.96 9.41 -1.00
CA LEU A 134 -4.00 8.57 -1.60
C LEU A 134 -4.23 7.36 -0.70
N GLY A 135 -5.29 7.45 0.10
CA GLY A 135 -5.77 6.42 1.02
C GLY A 135 -7.26 6.62 1.28
N THR A 136 -7.84 5.71 2.07
CA THR A 136 -9.27 5.77 2.44
C THR A 136 -9.51 6.54 3.74
N GLY A 137 -8.46 6.71 4.56
CA GLY A 137 -8.54 7.19 5.93
C GLY A 137 -9.15 6.20 6.91
N ARG A 138 -9.39 4.95 6.48
CA ARG A 138 -9.95 3.88 7.31
C ARG A 138 -8.87 2.84 7.58
N GLY A 139 -8.58 2.58 8.85
CA GLY A 139 -7.65 1.55 9.27
C GLY A 139 -8.32 0.19 9.42
N TYR A 140 -7.68 -0.85 8.91
CA TYR A 140 -8.02 -2.26 9.17
C TYR A 140 -6.82 -2.98 9.77
N SER A 141 -7.06 -3.86 10.74
CA SER A 141 -6.02 -4.71 11.31
C SER A 141 -5.64 -5.86 10.36
N VAL A 142 -4.56 -6.59 10.68
CA VAL A 142 -4.19 -7.80 9.92
C VAL A 142 -5.32 -8.84 10.01
N LEU A 143 -5.94 -9.00 11.18
CA LEU A 143 -7.03 -9.96 11.36
C LEU A 143 -8.30 -9.53 10.63
N ASP A 144 -8.60 -8.24 10.57
CA ASP A 144 -9.73 -7.71 9.78
C ASP A 144 -9.59 -8.13 8.30
N VAL A 145 -8.40 -7.99 7.72
CA VAL A 145 -8.15 -8.37 6.33
C VAL A 145 -8.25 -9.88 6.13
N ILE A 146 -7.69 -10.69 7.05
CA ILE A 146 -7.80 -12.15 7.01
C ILE A 146 -9.28 -12.58 7.05
N ASN A 147 -10.07 -11.98 7.93
CA ASN A 147 -11.50 -12.26 8.08
C ASN A 147 -12.30 -11.85 6.84
N ALA A 148 -12.07 -10.64 6.32
CA ALA A 148 -12.70 -10.16 5.09
C ALA A 148 -12.37 -11.05 3.88
N PHE A 149 -11.11 -11.50 3.76
CA PHE A 149 -10.71 -12.41 2.69
C PHE A 149 -11.31 -13.81 2.86
N SER A 150 -11.37 -14.32 4.09
CA SER A 150 -12.03 -15.60 4.39
C SER A 150 -13.50 -15.58 3.97
N LYS A 151 -14.22 -14.49 4.29
CA LYS A 151 -15.60 -14.23 3.85
C LYS A 151 -15.71 -14.19 2.32
N ALA A 152 -14.84 -13.45 1.64
CA ALA A 152 -14.87 -13.31 0.18
C ALA A 152 -14.58 -14.62 -0.57
N SER A 153 -13.66 -15.44 -0.07
CA SER A 153 -13.23 -16.69 -0.70
C SER A 153 -14.04 -17.92 -0.30
N GLY A 154 -14.77 -17.85 0.83
CA GLY A 154 -15.40 -19.01 1.46
C GLY A 154 -14.37 -20.05 1.97
N LYS A 155 -13.11 -19.64 2.15
CA LYS A 155 -12.00 -20.50 2.60
C LYS A 155 -11.55 -20.09 3.99
N ILE A 156 -11.16 -21.07 4.80
CA ILE A 156 -10.46 -20.81 6.06
C ILE A 156 -9.04 -20.37 5.73
N ILE A 157 -8.67 -19.17 6.18
CA ILE A 157 -7.32 -18.64 6.03
C ILE A 157 -6.53 -18.95 7.31
N LYS A 158 -5.73 -20.01 7.26
CA LYS A 158 -4.85 -20.38 8.38
C LYS A 158 -3.82 -19.28 8.62
N HIS A 159 -3.57 -18.95 9.88
CA HIS A 159 -2.55 -17.98 10.26
C HIS A 159 -1.86 -18.36 11.58
N GLU A 160 -0.68 -17.81 11.80
CA GLU A 160 0.12 -17.98 13.01
C GLU A 160 0.74 -16.64 13.42
N PHE A 161 0.73 -16.34 14.72
CA PHE A 161 1.40 -15.16 15.26
C PHE A 161 2.90 -15.43 15.40
N VAL A 162 3.71 -14.47 14.95
CA VAL A 162 5.17 -14.47 15.07
C VAL A 162 5.65 -13.15 15.65
N ASN A 163 6.93 -13.05 16.00
CA ASN A 163 7.54 -11.82 16.50
C ASN A 163 7.29 -10.64 15.55
N ARG A 164 7.26 -9.43 16.12
CA ARG A 164 7.15 -8.19 15.33
C ARG A 164 8.26 -8.13 14.28
N ARG A 165 7.93 -7.60 13.12
CA ARG A 165 8.92 -7.25 12.11
C ARG A 165 9.51 -5.90 12.47
N GLU A 166 10.83 -5.81 12.41
CA GLU A 166 11.54 -4.57 12.69
C GLU A 166 11.11 -3.45 11.71
N GLY A 167 10.84 -2.26 12.25
CA GLY A 167 10.36 -1.10 11.49
C GLY A 167 8.84 -1.04 11.27
N ASP A 168 8.05 -2.05 11.67
CA ASP A 168 6.59 -1.97 11.60
C ASP A 168 6.03 -1.04 12.69
N VAL A 169 5.23 -0.06 12.28
CA VAL A 169 4.47 0.80 13.19
C VAL A 169 3.13 0.16 13.57
N ALA A 170 2.58 0.53 14.73
CA ALA A 170 1.31 0.00 15.22
C ALA A 170 0.14 0.33 14.27
N ALA A 171 -0.04 1.60 13.92
CA ALA A 171 -1.12 2.06 13.05
C ALA A 171 -0.62 3.15 12.08
N SER A 172 -1.08 3.10 10.83
CA SER A 172 -0.82 4.16 9.84
C SER A 172 -1.96 4.25 8.83
N PHE A 173 -2.55 5.44 8.70
CA PHE A 173 -3.68 5.71 7.80
C PHE A 173 -3.69 7.17 7.31
N ALA A 174 -4.33 7.39 6.16
CA ALA A 174 -4.26 8.68 5.47
C ALA A 174 -5.22 9.72 6.04
N ASP A 175 -4.79 10.97 6.05
CA ASP A 175 -5.72 12.07 5.78
C ASP A 175 -5.65 12.38 4.28
N ALA A 176 -6.73 12.06 3.56
CA ALA A 176 -6.89 12.27 2.12
C ALA A 176 -7.73 13.51 1.78
N SER A 177 -8.01 14.39 2.75
CA SER A 177 -8.87 15.57 2.56
C SER A 177 -8.37 16.50 1.46
N LEU A 178 -7.05 16.66 1.34
CA LEU A 178 -6.45 17.49 0.30
C LEU A 178 -6.71 16.95 -1.12
N ALA A 179 -6.62 15.62 -1.31
CA ALA A 179 -6.91 14.98 -2.59
C ALA A 179 -8.39 15.14 -2.96
N LYS A 180 -9.29 15.06 -1.97
CA LYS A 180 -10.72 15.34 -2.16
C LYS A 180 -10.98 16.76 -2.62
N ILE A 181 -10.34 17.74 -1.99
CA ILE A 181 -10.57 19.16 -2.28
C ILE A 181 -10.00 19.55 -3.65
N GLU A 182 -8.76 19.15 -3.95
CA GLU A 182 -8.04 19.73 -5.09
C GLU A 182 -7.92 18.80 -6.31
N LEU A 183 -8.06 17.48 -6.12
CA LEU A 183 -8.11 16.52 -7.23
C LEU A 183 -9.54 16.08 -7.55
N ASN A 184 -10.52 16.42 -6.69
CA ASN A 184 -11.86 15.86 -6.71
C ASN A 184 -11.84 14.33 -6.60
N TRP A 185 -10.92 13.81 -5.78
CA TRP A 185 -10.65 12.38 -5.62
C TRP A 185 -11.14 11.85 -4.28
N THR A 186 -11.79 10.70 -4.26
CA THR A 186 -12.07 9.95 -3.02
C THR A 186 -12.11 8.47 -3.33
N ALA A 187 -11.44 7.64 -2.53
CA ALA A 187 -11.58 6.19 -2.62
C ALA A 187 -12.99 5.75 -2.23
N THR A 188 -13.61 4.88 -3.02
CA THR A 188 -15.02 4.51 -2.87
C THR A 188 -15.23 3.05 -2.48
N ARG A 189 -14.23 2.20 -2.70
CA ARG A 189 -14.30 0.76 -2.42
C ARG A 189 -13.78 0.44 -1.01
N GLY A 190 -14.49 -0.42 -0.30
CA GLY A 190 -14.12 -0.89 1.04
C GLY A 190 -13.34 -2.20 1.01
N ILE A 191 -13.01 -2.70 2.20
CA ILE A 191 -12.23 -3.94 2.34
C ILE A 191 -12.94 -5.17 1.74
N ASP A 192 -14.27 -5.20 1.80
CA ASP A 192 -15.07 -6.29 1.22
C ASP A 192 -14.89 -6.35 -0.30
N GLU A 193 -14.97 -5.22 -1.02
CA GLU A 193 -14.72 -5.16 -2.45
C GLU A 193 -13.26 -5.51 -2.80
N MET A 194 -12.29 -4.98 -2.05
CA MET A 194 -10.87 -5.29 -2.23
C MET A 194 -10.59 -6.78 -2.13
N CYS A 195 -11.14 -7.45 -1.12
CA CYS A 195 -10.98 -8.90 -0.94
C CYS A 195 -11.72 -9.70 -2.02
N LYS A 196 -12.94 -9.29 -2.39
CA LYS A 196 -13.73 -9.93 -3.45
C LYS A 196 -12.98 -9.91 -4.79
N ASP A 197 -12.47 -8.76 -5.20
CA ASP A 197 -11.81 -8.62 -6.50
C ASP A 197 -10.46 -9.34 -6.50
N THR A 198 -9.71 -9.27 -5.39
CA THR A 198 -8.48 -10.07 -5.23
C THR A 198 -8.78 -11.57 -5.36
N TRP A 199 -9.83 -12.08 -4.71
CA TRP A 199 -10.22 -13.48 -4.81
C TRP A 199 -10.65 -13.87 -6.22
N ASN A 200 -11.45 -13.02 -6.89
CA ASN A 200 -11.85 -13.24 -8.27
C ASN A 200 -10.64 -13.40 -9.21
N TRP A 201 -9.65 -12.52 -9.08
CA TRP A 201 -8.37 -12.64 -9.80
C TRP A 201 -7.63 -13.94 -9.44
N GLN A 202 -7.35 -14.16 -8.15
CA GLN A 202 -6.48 -15.25 -7.72
C GLN A 202 -7.10 -16.63 -7.96
N SER A 203 -8.42 -16.78 -7.84
CA SER A 203 -9.12 -18.05 -8.10
C SER A 203 -9.12 -18.44 -9.58
N LYS A 204 -9.22 -17.45 -10.49
CA LYS A 204 -9.08 -17.66 -11.93
C LYS A 204 -7.62 -17.87 -12.35
N ASN A 205 -6.68 -17.25 -11.63
CA ASN A 205 -5.26 -17.24 -11.96
C ASN A 205 -4.43 -17.73 -10.76
N PRO A 206 -4.58 -19.00 -10.33
CA PRO A 206 -3.95 -19.49 -9.11
C PRO A 206 -2.43 -19.36 -9.12
N ASN A 207 -1.81 -19.47 -10.30
CA ASN A 207 -0.36 -19.32 -10.50
C ASN A 207 0.05 -17.98 -11.13
N GLY A 208 -0.84 -16.98 -11.09
CA GLY A 208 -0.59 -15.68 -11.71
C GLY A 208 -0.64 -15.75 -13.24
N PHE A 209 0.16 -14.91 -13.91
CA PHE A 209 0.19 -14.82 -15.37
C PHE A 209 0.98 -15.96 -16.04
N LYS A 210 1.65 -16.82 -15.27
CA LYS A 210 2.39 -17.95 -15.84
C LYS A 210 1.42 -18.95 -16.47
N LYS A 211 1.48 -19.09 -17.79
CA LYS A 211 0.76 -20.13 -18.53
C LYS A 211 1.33 -21.51 -18.14
N LYS A 212 0.44 -22.50 -18.05
CA LYS A 212 0.83 -23.92 -18.06
C LYS A 212 1.40 -24.30 -19.41
#